data_AF-A0A6I0EYC8-F1
#
_entry.id   AF-A0A6I0EYC8-F1
#
_cell.length_a   1.000
_cell.length_b   1.000
_cell.length_c   1.000
_cell.angle_alpha   90.00
_cell.angle_beta   90.00
_cell.angle_gamma   90.00
#
_symmetry.space_group_name_H-M   'P 1'
#
loop_
_entity.id
_entity.type
_entity.pdbx_description
1 polymer ?
#
loop_
_entity_poly.entity_id
_entity_poly.type
_entity_poly.pdbx_seq_one_letter_code
_entity_poly.pdbx_strand_id
1 'polypeptide(L)'
;MLAKWTKEVNLVIKNSRGLTLVELLVALAILSIIVVAYLSLFTISYQGIFHSGHKSNALFEGQEVIDKIIRNPNYTAPGVTKTDHPISNPIKIPLSALSGTESITLEALGTKVDISKEYLDDQQVNITVFVPSH
;
A
#
# COMPACT_ATOMS: atom_id res chain seq x y z
N MET A 1 56.65 2.21 21.39
CA MET A 1 55.34 2.76 21.00
C MET A 1 54.17 1.81 21.28
N LEU A 2 54.34 0.49 21.12
CA LEU A 2 53.30 -0.53 21.38
C LEU A 2 52.90 -0.71 22.87
N ALA A 3 53.82 -0.49 23.81
CA ALA A 3 53.57 -0.69 25.24
C ALA A 3 52.63 0.37 25.88
N LYS A 4 52.44 1.52 25.22
CA LYS A 4 51.53 2.57 25.71
C LYS A 4 50.07 2.20 25.41
N TRP A 5 49.84 1.56 24.27
CA TRP A 5 48.51 1.16 23.82
C TRP A 5 47.93 0.00 24.64
N THR A 6 48.77 -0.98 25.01
CA THR A 6 48.34 -2.12 25.85
C THR A 6 47.98 -1.72 27.28
N LYS A 7 48.51 -0.59 27.77
CA LYS A 7 48.22 -0.05 29.10
C LYS A 7 46.88 0.69 29.16
N GLU A 8 46.54 1.42 28.11
CA GLU A 8 45.25 2.13 27.96
C GLU A 8 44.08 1.14 27.86
N VAL A 9 44.23 0.07 27.07
CA VAL A 9 43.20 -0.98 26.93
C VAL A 9 42.97 -1.74 28.25
N ASN A 10 44.03 -1.96 29.04
CA ASN A 10 43.91 -2.59 30.36
C ASN A 10 43.30 -1.69 31.43
N LEU A 11 43.28 -0.37 31.23
CA LEU A 11 42.71 0.56 32.21
C LEU A 11 41.18 0.48 32.22
N VAL A 12 40.56 0.26 31.06
CA VAL A 12 39.11 0.14 30.88
C VAL A 12 38.54 -1.11 31.56
N ILE A 13 39.32 -2.19 31.65
CA ILE A 13 38.88 -3.50 32.19
C ILE A 13 39.08 -3.59 33.72
N LYS A 14 39.82 -2.65 34.34
CA LYS A 14 40.15 -2.70 35.77
C LYS A 14 39.10 -2.13 36.73
N ASN A 15 37.91 -1.77 36.25
CA ASN A 15 36.80 -1.37 37.13
C ASN A 15 35.94 -2.59 37.48
N SER A 16 36.39 -3.38 38.46
CA SER A 16 35.75 -4.62 38.93
C SER A 16 34.54 -4.41 39.86
N ARG A 17 33.79 -3.32 39.68
CA ARG A 17 32.50 -3.14 40.37
C ARG A 17 31.47 -4.02 39.66
N GLY A 18 31.14 -5.16 40.28
CA GLY A 18 30.08 -6.04 39.79
C GLY A 18 28.70 -5.39 39.87
N LEU A 19 27.75 -5.91 39.10
CA LEU A 19 26.34 -5.53 39.17
C LEU A 19 25.74 -5.96 40.51
N THR A 20 25.05 -5.04 41.18
CA THR A 20 24.27 -5.40 42.36
C THR A 20 22.97 -6.08 41.95
N LEU A 21 22.42 -6.90 42.85
CA LEU A 21 21.14 -7.58 42.61
C LEU A 21 19.98 -6.59 42.42
N VAL A 22 20.06 -5.42 43.08
CA VAL A 22 19.07 -4.34 42.96
C VAL A 22 19.16 -3.67 41.59
N GLU A 23 20.36 -3.35 41.10
CA GLU A 23 20.54 -2.77 39.76
C GLU A 23 20.04 -3.70 38.66
N LEU A 24 20.28 -5.01 38.80
CA LEU A 24 19.75 -6.01 37.86
C LEU A 24 18.21 -6.03 37.86
N LEU A 25 17.59 -5.97 39.04
CA LEU A 25 16.13 -6.00 39.18
C LEU A 25 15.50 -4.73 38.58
N VAL A 26 16.10 -3.57 38.84
CA VAL A 26 15.67 -2.29 38.24
C VAL A 26 15.85 -2.31 36.72
N ALA A 27 16.97 -2.83 36.22
CA ALA A 27 17.20 -2.96 34.78
C ALA A 27 16.16 -3.88 34.10
N LEU A 28 15.84 -5.03 34.72
CA LEU A 28 14.80 -5.93 34.22
C LEU A 28 13.40 -5.29 34.26
N ALA A 29 13.09 -4.52 35.31
CA ALA A 29 11.84 -3.80 35.41
C ALA A 29 11.71 -2.77 34.26
N ILE A 30 12.73 -1.95 34.03
CA ILE A 30 12.75 -0.97 32.94
C ILE A 30 12.66 -1.69 31.58
N LEU A 31 13.42 -2.77 31.39
CA LEU A 31 13.40 -3.54 30.16
C LEU A 31 12.00 -4.11 29.87
N SER A 32 11.31 -4.63 30.88
CA SER A 32 9.96 -5.19 30.70
C SER A 32 8.95 -4.15 30.23
N ILE A 33 9.01 -2.93 30.77
CA ILE A 33 8.14 -1.81 30.36
C ILE A 33 8.39 -1.48 28.88
N ILE A 34 9.65 -1.43 28.48
CA ILE A 34 10.05 -1.15 27.10
C ILE A 34 9.54 -2.26 26.16
N VAL A 35 9.74 -3.53 26.51
CA VAL A 35 9.32 -4.68 25.70
C VAL A 35 7.81 -4.68 25.48
N VAL A 36 7.01 -4.42 26.52
CA VAL A 36 5.55 -4.37 26.41
C VAL A 36 5.09 -3.24 25.47
N ALA A 37 5.73 -2.07 25.55
CA ALA A 37 5.45 -0.95 24.65
C ALA A 37 5.74 -1.33 23.18
N TYR A 38 6.88 -1.96 22.91
CA TYR A 38 7.25 -2.39 21.55
C TYR A 38 6.36 -3.51 21.02
N LEU A 39 5.94 -4.45 21.87
CA LEU A 39 5.10 -5.57 21.44
C LEU A 39 3.74 -5.09 20.91
N SER A 40 3.21 -4.02 21.48
CA SER A 40 1.96 -3.41 21.04
C SER A 40 2.10 -2.81 19.64
N LEU A 41 3.18 -2.05 19.41
CA LEU A 41 3.50 -1.49 18.09
C LEU A 41 3.73 -2.59 17.04
N PHE A 42 4.43 -3.65 17.43
CA PHE A 42 4.71 -4.79 16.56
C PHE A 42 3.42 -5.49 16.12
N THR A 43 2.49 -5.70 17.04
CA THR A 43 1.20 -6.36 16.75
C THR A 43 0.37 -5.57 15.74
N ILE A 44 0.28 -4.25 15.92
CA ILE A 44 -0.44 -3.36 15.00
C ILE A 44 0.21 -3.39 13.61
N SER A 45 1.55 -3.33 13.57
CA SER A 45 2.30 -3.35 12.31
C SER A 45 2.09 -4.67 11.56
N TYR A 46 2.14 -5.79 12.28
CA TYR A 46 1.88 -7.11 11.73
C TYR A 46 0.48 -7.18 11.11
N GLN A 47 -0.56 -6.80 11.86
CA GLN A 47 -1.94 -6.75 11.33
C GLN A 47 -2.05 -5.88 10.07
N GLY A 48 -1.40 -4.71 10.05
CA GLY A 48 -1.37 -3.82 8.90
C GLY A 48 -0.75 -4.44 7.65
N ILE A 49 0.32 -5.24 7.81
CA ILE A 49 0.96 -5.96 6.70
C ILE A 49 0.00 -6.99 6.10
N PHE A 50 -0.65 -7.81 6.92
CA PHE A 50 -1.61 -8.81 6.43
C PHE A 50 -2.81 -8.15 5.73
N HIS A 51 -3.39 -7.13 6.36
CA HIS A 51 -4.49 -6.36 5.76
C HIS A 51 -4.09 -5.77 4.39
N SER A 52 -2.89 -5.20 4.29
CA SER A 52 -2.37 -4.66 3.02
C SER A 52 -2.11 -5.75 1.97
N GLY A 53 -1.67 -6.94 2.41
CA GLY A 53 -1.50 -8.11 1.54
C GLY A 53 -2.82 -8.59 0.94
N HIS A 54 -3.85 -8.76 1.78
CA HIS A 54 -5.19 -9.12 1.31
C HIS A 54 -5.76 -8.09 0.34
N LYS A 55 -5.61 -6.80 0.66
CA LYS A 55 -6.02 -5.71 -0.24
C LYS A 55 -5.32 -5.77 -1.59
N SER A 56 -4.02 -6.03 -1.59
CA SER A 56 -3.21 -6.11 -2.81
C SER A 56 -3.63 -7.31 -3.67
N ASN A 57 -3.92 -8.45 -3.05
CA ASN A 57 -4.42 -9.63 -3.76
C ASN A 57 -5.79 -9.35 -4.41
N ALA A 58 -6.74 -8.76 -3.69
CA ALA A 58 -8.04 -8.42 -4.26
C ALA A 58 -7.95 -7.37 -5.38
N LEU A 59 -7.01 -6.43 -5.29
CA LEU A 59 -6.74 -5.48 -6.37
C LEU A 59 -6.16 -6.19 -7.60
N PHE A 60 -5.25 -7.14 -7.41
CA PHE A 60 -4.69 -7.94 -8.50
C PHE A 60 -5.76 -8.81 -9.19
N GLU A 61 -6.62 -9.46 -8.41
CA GLU A 61 -7.76 -10.21 -8.94
C GLU A 61 -8.75 -9.31 -9.70
N GLY A 62 -9.02 -8.11 -9.16
CA GLY A 62 -9.85 -7.11 -9.83
C GLY A 62 -9.24 -6.67 -11.17
N GLN A 63 -7.92 -6.46 -11.22
CA GLN A 63 -7.21 -6.13 -12.45
C GLN A 63 -7.30 -7.27 -13.49
N GLU A 64 -7.17 -8.53 -13.06
CA GLU A 64 -7.32 -9.68 -13.98
C GLU A 64 -8.73 -9.70 -14.61
N VAL A 65 -9.76 -9.35 -13.85
CA VAL A 65 -11.13 -9.21 -14.36
C VAL A 65 -11.23 -8.07 -15.37
N ILE A 66 -10.61 -6.92 -15.12
CA ILE A 66 -10.55 -5.80 -16.09
C ILE A 66 -9.91 -6.25 -17.39
N ASP A 67 -8.77 -6.92 -17.32
CA ASP A 67 -8.05 -7.39 -18.49
C ASP A 67 -8.86 -8.41 -19.32
N LYS A 68 -9.71 -9.20 -18.66
CA LYS A 68 -10.66 -10.10 -19.33
C LYS A 68 -11.79 -9.32 -20.01
N ILE A 69 -12.30 -8.26 -19.39
CA ILE A 69 -13.36 -7.41 -19.97
C ILE A 69 -12.84 -6.59 -21.16
N ILE A 70 -11.62 -6.07 -21.09
CA ILE A 70 -10.98 -5.37 -22.21
C ILE A 70 -10.83 -6.32 -23.41
N ARG A 71 -10.41 -7.57 -23.17
CA ARG A 71 -10.28 -8.59 -24.24
C ARG A 71 -11.61 -9.09 -24.77
N ASN A 72 -12.60 -9.24 -23.90
CA ASN A 72 -13.94 -9.68 -24.26
C ASN A 72 -14.97 -8.78 -23.55
N PRO A 73 -15.51 -7.75 -24.26
CA PRO A 73 -16.47 -6.81 -23.69
C PRO A 73 -17.73 -7.47 -23.12
N ASN A 74 -18.05 -8.70 -23.52
CA ASN A 74 -19.20 -9.46 -23.01
C ASN A 74 -18.89 -10.31 -21.77
N TYR A 75 -17.64 -10.33 -21.28
CA TYR A 75 -17.24 -11.13 -20.11
C TYR A 75 -17.98 -10.70 -18.83
N THR A 76 -18.59 -11.65 -18.11
CA THR A 76 -19.28 -11.39 -16.83
C THR A 76 -18.58 -12.11 -15.68
N ALA A 77 -18.54 -11.47 -14.52
CA ALA A 77 -18.02 -12.05 -13.28
C ALA A 77 -18.76 -11.49 -12.05
N PRO A 78 -18.77 -12.22 -10.92
CA PRO A 78 -19.34 -11.72 -9.67
C PRO A 78 -18.66 -10.43 -9.20
N GLY A 79 -19.47 -9.44 -8.78
CA GLY A 79 -19.00 -8.14 -8.31
C GLY A 79 -18.66 -7.14 -9.41
N VAL A 80 -18.94 -7.46 -10.68
CA VAL A 80 -18.77 -6.56 -11.83
C VAL A 80 -20.11 -5.94 -12.21
N THR A 81 -20.18 -4.61 -12.15
CA THR A 81 -21.29 -3.83 -12.70
C THR A 81 -20.80 -3.09 -13.93
N LYS A 82 -21.40 -3.39 -15.08
CA LYS A 82 -21.15 -2.66 -16.32
C LYS A 82 -22.25 -1.65 -16.49
N THR A 83 -21.88 -0.40 -16.69
CA THR A 83 -22.81 0.64 -17.09
C THR A 83 -22.36 1.14 -18.44
N ASP A 84 -23.13 0.83 -19.48
CA ASP A 84 -22.92 1.43 -20.79
C ASP A 84 -23.09 2.93 -20.63
N HIS A 85 -22.01 3.67 -20.86
CA HIS A 85 -22.02 5.11 -20.88
C HIS A 85 -21.65 5.50 -22.30
N PRO A 86 -22.60 5.93 -23.15
CA PRO A 86 -22.20 6.92 -24.14
C PRO A 86 -21.57 8.04 -23.30
N ILE A 87 -20.26 8.31 -23.45
CA ILE A 87 -19.69 9.48 -22.80
C ILE A 87 -20.38 10.68 -23.46
N SER A 88 -21.47 11.13 -22.86
CA SER A 88 -22.25 12.28 -23.31
C SER A 88 -21.56 13.61 -22.98
N ASN A 89 -20.38 13.55 -22.35
CA ASN A 89 -19.57 14.70 -22.00
C ASN A 89 -18.33 14.71 -22.90
N PRO A 90 -18.43 15.26 -24.12
CA PRO A 90 -17.29 15.37 -25.01
C PRO A 90 -16.12 16.08 -24.34
N ILE A 91 -14.93 15.48 -24.45
CA ILE A 91 -13.70 16.12 -23.99
C ILE A 91 -13.35 17.20 -25.03
N LYS A 92 -13.46 18.46 -24.62
CA LYS A 92 -13.10 19.62 -25.44
C LYS A 92 -11.61 19.86 -25.33
N ILE A 93 -10.84 19.53 -26.37
CA ILE A 93 -9.41 19.86 -26.43
C ILE A 93 -9.28 21.19 -27.19
N PRO A 94 -8.79 22.27 -26.55
CA PRO A 94 -8.51 23.51 -27.28
C PRO A 94 -7.29 23.27 -28.20
N LEU A 95 -7.51 23.32 -29.52
CA LEU A 95 -6.44 23.20 -30.50
C LEU A 95 -5.86 24.59 -30.79
N SER A 96 -5.00 25.08 -29.90
CA SER A 96 -4.39 26.42 -30.02
C SER A 96 -3.41 26.59 -31.19
N ALA A 97 -3.20 25.57 -32.03
CA ALA A 97 -2.09 25.51 -32.99
C ALA A 97 -2.48 25.63 -34.48
N LEU A 98 -3.76 25.66 -34.83
CA LEU A 98 -4.19 25.98 -36.20
C LEU A 98 -5.28 27.04 -36.16
N SER A 99 -4.89 28.31 -36.31
CA SER A 99 -5.66 29.37 -36.95
C SER A 99 -7.19 29.28 -36.79
N GLY A 100 -7.72 29.55 -35.60
CA GLY A 100 -9.16 29.69 -35.39
C GLY A 100 -9.61 29.19 -34.03
N THR A 101 -10.45 29.97 -33.37
CA THR A 101 -11.00 29.79 -32.01
C THR A 101 -12.00 28.63 -31.92
N GLU A 102 -11.79 27.53 -32.63
CA GLU A 102 -12.70 26.40 -32.67
C GLU A 102 -12.16 25.25 -31.82
N SER A 103 -12.92 24.86 -30.80
CA SER A 103 -12.66 23.65 -30.02
C SER A 103 -13.21 22.45 -30.78
N ILE A 104 -12.37 21.46 -31.06
CA ILE A 104 -12.84 20.17 -31.57
C ILE A 104 -13.34 19.37 -30.36
N THR A 105 -14.57 18.89 -30.49
CA THR A 105 -15.21 17.96 -29.55
C THR A 105 -14.80 16.55 -29.94
N LEU A 106 -14.12 15.83 -29.05
CA LEU A 106 -13.87 14.40 -29.21
C LEU A 106 -14.86 13.62 -28.35
N GLU A 107 -15.72 12.86 -29.00
CA GLU A 107 -16.61 11.89 -28.37
C GLU A 107 -15.96 10.50 -28.45
N ALA A 108 -15.67 9.91 -27.29
CA ALA A 108 -15.20 8.54 -27.21
C ALA A 108 -16.36 7.65 -26.74
N LEU A 109 -16.76 6.71 -27.59
CA LEU A 109 -17.73 5.68 -27.22
C LEU A 109 -17.03 4.61 -26.36
N GLY A 110 -17.72 4.07 -25.37
CA GLY A 110 -17.20 2.98 -24.55
C GLY A 110 -18.12 2.60 -23.39
N THR A 111 -17.65 1.69 -22.54
CA THR A 111 -18.39 1.17 -21.39
C THR A 111 -17.61 1.48 -20.12
N LYS A 112 -18.31 1.99 -19.10
CA LYS A 112 -17.75 2.13 -17.76
C LYS A 112 -17.93 0.82 -17.01
N VAL A 113 -16.85 0.31 -16.44
CA VAL A 113 -16.83 -0.95 -15.71
C VAL A 113 -16.44 -0.64 -14.27
N ASP A 114 -17.34 -0.95 -13.34
CA ASP A 114 -17.12 -0.84 -11.91
C ASP A 114 -17.01 -2.25 -11.33
N ILE A 115 -15.93 -2.53 -10.62
CA ILE A 115 -15.65 -3.82 -9.98
C ILE A 115 -15.53 -3.61 -8.48
N SER A 116 -16.31 -4.34 -7.71
CA SER A 116 -16.12 -4.45 -6.27
C SER A 116 -15.58 -5.84 -5.91
N LYS A 117 -14.49 -5.87 -5.16
CA LYS A 117 -13.89 -7.10 -4.61
C LYS A 117 -13.68 -7.00 -3.12
N GLU A 118 -14.27 -7.93 -2.38
CA GLU A 118 -14.07 -8.11 -0.96
C GLU A 118 -12.72 -8.77 -0.67
N TYR A 119 -12.03 -8.35 0.39
CA TYR A 119 -10.70 -8.89 0.73
C TYR A 119 -10.54 -9.26 2.20
N LEU A 120 -11.40 -8.76 3.09
CA LEU A 120 -11.57 -9.12 4.51
C LEU A 120 -13.02 -8.80 4.89
N ASP A 121 -13.60 -9.48 5.89
CA ASP A 121 -14.99 -9.30 6.34
C ASP A 121 -15.45 -7.83 6.28
N ASP A 122 -16.33 -7.51 5.32
CA ASP A 122 -16.94 -6.19 5.09
C ASP A 122 -15.99 -5.10 4.52
N GLN A 123 -14.80 -5.46 4.06
CA GLN A 123 -13.84 -4.55 3.40
C GLN A 123 -13.71 -4.88 1.92
N GLN A 124 -13.95 -3.86 1.08
CA GLN A 124 -13.96 -4.00 -0.37
C GLN A 124 -13.01 -3.00 -1.04
N VAL A 125 -12.43 -3.41 -2.16
CA VAL A 125 -11.73 -2.55 -3.11
C VAL A 125 -12.64 -2.32 -4.30
N ASN A 126 -12.87 -1.05 -4.62
CA ASN A 126 -13.61 -0.63 -5.80
C ASN A 126 -12.64 -0.18 -6.89
N ILE A 127 -12.72 -0.80 -8.06
CA ILE A 127 -11.93 -0.44 -9.22
C ILE A 127 -12.88 0.02 -10.32
N THR A 128 -12.68 1.24 -10.79
CA THR A 128 -13.47 1.84 -11.87
C THR A 128 -12.57 2.05 -13.07
N VAL A 129 -12.96 1.52 -14.22
CA VAL A 129 -12.23 1.66 -15.49
C VAL A 129 -13.18 2.01 -16.64
N PHE A 130 -12.69 2.82 -17.58
CA PHE A 130 -13.37 3.09 -18.84
C PHE A 130 -12.76 2.23 -19.95
N VAL A 131 -13.59 1.47 -20.65
CA VAL A 131 -13.19 0.62 -21.79
C VAL A 131 -13.75 1.25 -23.07
N PRO A 132 -12.90 1.80 -23.95
CA PRO A 132 -13.36 2.35 -25.23
C PRO A 132 -13.98 1.25 -26.10
N SER A 133 -15.07 1.57 -26.80
CA SER A 133 -15.62 0.71 -27.84
C SER A 133 -14.96 1.06 -29.18
N HIS A 134 -14.33 0.06 -29.81
CA HIS A 134 -13.77 0.16 -31.15
C HIS A 134 -14.84 0.16 -32.24
#